data_AF-A0A9D8B7D3-F1
#
_entry.id   AF-A0A9D8B7D3-F1
#
_cell.length_a   1.000
_cell.length_b   1.000
_cell.length_c   1.000
_cell.angle_alpha   90.00
_cell.angle_beta   90.00
_cell.angle_gamma   90.00
#
_symmetry.space_group_name_H-M   'P 1'
#
loop_
_entity.id
_entity.type
_entity.pdbx_description
1 polymer ?
#
loop_
_entity_poly.entity_id
_entity_poly.type
_entity_poly.pdbx_seq_one_letter_code
_entity_poly.pdbx_strand_id
1 'polypeptide(L)' 'MDAPALTVSQVRQLLQVVLPQRKFDAESALDEVERIQKRNRAAYLSHRKRKLRELHAQLK' A
#
# COMPACT_ATOMS: atom_id res chain seq x y z
N MET A 1 -24.54 10.81 18.09
CA MET A 1 -23.51 11.64 17.43
C MET A 1 -23.21 10.98 16.10
N ASP A 2 -23.59 11.61 15.00
CA ASP A 2 -23.27 11.11 13.66
C ASP A 2 -21.78 11.33 13.40
N ALA A 3 -21.05 10.25 13.10
CA ALA A 3 -19.66 10.38 12.70
C ALA A 3 -19.61 11.02 11.30
N PRO A 4 -18.79 12.06 11.08
CA PRO A 4 -18.67 12.69 9.77
C PRO A 4 -18.19 11.66 8.74
N ALA A 5 -18.76 11.69 7.53
CA ALA A 5 -18.29 10.87 6.43
C ALA A 5 -16.90 11.33 6.00
N LEU A 6 -15.86 10.63 6.46
CA LEU A 6 -14.47 10.93 6.14
C LEU A 6 -14.04 10.19 4.87
N THR A 7 -13.37 10.90 3.97
CA THR A 7 -12.65 10.27 2.86
C THR A 7 -11.40 9.56 3.35
N VAL A 8 -10.84 8.65 2.54
CA VAL A 8 -9.60 7.92 2.88
C VAL A 8 -8.43 8.86 3.19
N SER A 9 -8.34 10.00 2.51
CA SER A 9 -7.29 10.99 2.79
C SER A 9 -7.51 11.70 4.13
N GLN A 10 -8.75 12.05 4.46
CA GLN A 10 -9.11 12.66 5.74
C GLN A 10 -8.88 11.69 6.90
N VAL A 11 -9.23 10.42 6.74
CA VAL A 11 -8.92 9.37 7.73
C VAL A 11 -7.41 9.26 7.93
N ARG A 12 -6.61 9.28 6.86
CA ARG A 12 -5.14 9.22 6.97
C ARG A 12 -4.57 10.40 7.75
N GLN A 13 -5.05 11.61 7.48
CA GLN A 13 -4.62 12.81 8.20
C GLN A 13 -5.01 12.73 9.68
N LEU A 14 -6.25 12.33 9.96
CA LEU A 14 -6.72 12.15 11.34
C LEU A 14 -5.83 11.15 12.09
N LEU A 15 -5.56 9.99 11.49
CA LEU A 15 -4.71 8.96 12.09
C LEU A 15 -3.28 9.42 12.35
N GLN A 16 -2.70 10.29 11.50
CA GLN A 16 -1.38 10.87 11.74
C GLN A 16 -1.34 11.78 12.98
N VAL A 17 -2.47 12.41 13.32
CA VAL A 17 -2.57 13.32 14.47
C VAL A 17 -2.94 12.55 15.75
N VAL A 18 -3.87 11.60 15.68
CA VAL A 18 -4.42 10.94 16.87
C VAL A 18 -3.64 9.71 17.32
N LEU A 19 -2.95 9.02 16.40
CA LEU A 19 -2.20 7.83 16.78
C LEU A 19 -0.84 8.22 17.37
N PRO A 20 -0.43 7.60 18.49
CA PRO A 20 0.94 7.70 18.96
C PRO A 20 1.90 7.30 17.84
N GLN A 21 2.92 8.11 17.60
CA GLN A 21 3.96 7.76 16.63
C GLN A 21 4.69 6.52 17.11
N ARG A 22 4.67 5.47 16.30
CA ARG A 22 5.46 4.26 16.55
C ARG A 22 6.93 4.63 16.43
N LYS A 23 7.68 4.42 17.51
CA LYS A 23 9.13 4.53 17.49
C LYS A 23 9.69 3.27 16.83
N PHE A 24 10.45 3.48 15.76
CA PHE A 24 11.22 2.43 15.12
C PHE A 24 12.68 2.63 15.51
N ASP A 25 13.36 1.54 15.85
CA ASP A 25 14.80 1.47 15.72
C ASP A 25 15.17 1.18 14.24
N ALA A 26 16.46 1.22 13.93
CA ALA A 26 16.93 1.06 12.56
C ALA A 26 16.51 -0.31 11.97
N GLU A 27 16.54 -1.38 12.77
CA GLU A 27 16.24 -2.74 12.31
C GLU A 27 14.74 -2.91 12.03
N SER A 28 13.88 -2.52 12.96
CA SER A 28 12.43 -2.58 12.79
C SER A 28 11.92 -1.68 11.65
N ALA A 29 12.61 -0.56 11.36
CA ALA A 29 12.32 0.26 10.20
C ALA A 29 12.65 -0.47 8.88
N LEU A 30 13.80 -1.15 8.82
CA LEU A 30 14.20 -1.93 7.63
C LEU A 30 13.26 -3.11 7.39
N ASP A 31 12.84 -3.81 8.44
CA ASP A 31 11.86 -4.89 8.34
C ASP A 31 10.53 -4.43 7.74
N GLU A 32 10.04 -3.27 8.17
CA GLU A 32 8.79 -2.71 7.65
C GLU A 32 8.93 -2.31 6.17
N VAL A 33 10.08 -1.73 5.79
CA VAL A 33 10.39 -1.42 4.39
C VAL A 33 10.44 -2.69 3.54
N GLU A 34 11.14 -3.72 4.00
CA GLU A 34 11.25 -4.99 3.29
C GLU A 34 9.86 -5.64 3.11
N ARG A 35 9.05 -5.63 4.17
CA ARG A 35 7.67 -6.12 4.14
C ARG A 35 6.81 -5.36 3.12
N ILE A 36 6.98 -4.04 3.00
CA ILE A 36 6.28 -3.22 2.00
C ILE A 36 6.76 -3.57 0.59
N GLN A 37 8.08 -3.66 0.38
CA GLN A 37 8.67 -3.98 -0.92
C GLN A 37 8.23 -5.36 -1.42
N LYS A 38 8.19 -6.37 -0.54
CA LYS A 38 7.69 -7.72 -0.88
C LYS A 38 6.25 -7.68 -1.40
N ARG A 39 5.35 -6.94 -0.73
CA ARG A 39 3.94 -6.79 -1.16
C ARG A 39 3.82 -6.07 -2.50
N ASN A 40 4.55 -4.96 -2.66
CA ASN A 40 4.53 -4.18 -3.90
C ASN A 40 5.04 -5.00 -5.09
N ARG A 41 6.12 -5.78 -4.88
CA ARG A 41 6.67 -6.67 -5.90
C ARG A 41 5.66 -7.74 -6.32
N ALA A 42 4.95 -8.37 -5.36
CA ALA A 42 3.91 -9.35 -5.67
C ALA A 42 2.77 -8.73 -6.50
N ALA A 43 2.30 -7.55 -6.11
CA ALA A 43 1.27 -6.82 -6.85
C ALA A 43 1.73 -6.48 -8.28
N TYR A 44 2.95 -5.93 -8.43
CA TYR A 44 3.53 -5.63 -9.73
C TYR A 44 3.61 -6.86 -10.64
N LEU A 45 4.09 -8.00 -10.12
CA LEU A 45 4.17 -9.24 -10.90
C LEU A 45 2.80 -9.71 -11.37
N SER A 46 1.77 -9.62 -10.52
CA SER A 46 0.39 -9.95 -10.89
C SER A 46 -0.13 -9.03 -12.00
N HIS A 47 0.04 -7.72 -11.85
CA HIS A 47 -0.33 -6.72 -12.86
C HIS A 47 0.40 -6.95 -14.18
N ARG A 48 1.72 -7.20 -14.14
CA ARG A 48 2.52 -7.48 -15.33
C ARG A 48 2.03 -8.75 -16.03
N LYS A 49 1.77 -9.82 -15.29
CA LYS A 49 1.25 -11.09 -15.86
C LYS A 49 -0.10 -10.86 -16.53
N ARG A 50 -1.00 -10.05 -15.94
CA ARG A 50 -2.27 -9.66 -16.56
C ARG A 50 -2.05 -8.87 -17.84
N LYS A 51 -1.20 -7.84 -17.81
CA LYS A 51 -0.92 -6.98 -18.97
C LYS A 51 -0.33 -7.76 -20.14
N LEU A 52 0.58 -8.70 -19.88
CA LEU A 52 1.15 -9.56 -20.91
C LEU A 52 0.08 -10.45 -21.57
N ARG A 53 -0.88 -10.98 -20.81
CA ARG A 53 -2.01 -11.73 -21.38
C ARG A 53 -2.88 -10.87 -22.28
N GLU A 54 -3.18 -9.65 -21.86
CA GLU A 54 -3.95 -8.69 -22.68
C GLU A 54 -3.23 -8.37 -23.99
N LEU A 55 -1.93 -8.09 -23.94
CA LEU A 55 -1.12 -7.82 -25.14
C LEU A 55 -1.06 -9.03 -26.08
N HIS A 56 -0.88 -10.24 -25.55
CA HIS A 56 -0.89 -11.46 -26.36
C HIS A 56 -2.26 -11.72 -27.01
N ALA A 57 -3.36 -11.36 -26.34
CA ALA A 57 -4.70 -11.50 -26.89
C ALA A 57 -4.99 -10.47 -28.00
N GLN A 58 -4.32 -9.31 -27.99
CA GLN A 58 -4.46 -8.26 -29.02
C GLN A 58 -3.62 -8.52 -30.28
N LEU A 59 -2.61 -9.37 -30.20
CA LEU A 59 -1.72 -9.75 -31.30
C LEU A 59 -2.17 -11.03 -32.04
N LYS A 60 -3.27 -11.64 -31.61
CA LYS A 60 -3.95 -12.75 -32.29
C LYS A 60 -5.18 -12.21 -33.00
#